data_AF-A0AA36CP83-F1
#
_entry.id   AF-A0AA36CP83-F1
#
_cell.length_a   1.000
_cell.length_b   1.000
_cell.length_c   1.000
_cell.angle_alpha   90.00
_cell.angle_beta   90.00
_cell.angle_gamma   90.00
#
_symmetry.space_group_name_H-M   'P 1'
#
loop_
_entity.id
_entity.type
_entity.pdbx_description
1 polymer ?
#
loop_
_entity_poly.entity_id
_entity_poly.type
_entity_poly.pdbx_seq_one_letter_code
_entity_poly.pdbx_strand_id
1 'polypeptide(L)'
;MRKSSLAEAHVRLQMIKRCITYEGELLPFHQFDMDVGYDEGLDRVFVIWPITICHEIDENSPLYDVSKESLMTAKFEIIAILEGVVESVGSTTQARTSYLPNEILWGKRFEKLVHYKKENGQYHIDFQKFHNVYDVKTPPCSAKELDEMRTAGTFNEKEYQIYHHDSQNALNIDAMENIPEVTLTQPEPPLVNNISVAVNSTPHVVLRVESDDENSGEEGTGLELMYKQLVLATEAANDDEDTFITVFTGCGDEFYSSGNDFSPAAGNVPDMDEIDPQPLHKVWTNRLIKHKKALIALVNGPAIGIACTTLALMDHVIISDKSYFLCPFTQFGLCPEGASSHTFENIMGRAKAGSLALFAEKMSAQEAFQCGFASKIIPHDRFREETGKLLEKYAKLAHHVTQK
;
A
#
# COMPACT_ATOMS: atom_id res chain seq x y z
N MET A 1 -0.71 3.94 -2.50
CA MET A 1 0.31 4.85 -1.95
C MET A 1 1.60 4.05 -1.75
N ARG A 2 2.74 4.46 -2.32
CA ARG A 2 4.00 3.67 -2.26
C ARG A 2 4.44 3.48 -0.80
N LYS A 3 4.87 2.26 -0.44
CA LYS A 3 5.22 1.84 0.94
C LYS A 3 6.67 2.18 1.35
N SER A 4 7.44 2.85 0.48
CA SER A 4 8.77 3.39 0.78
C SER A 4 8.70 4.91 0.74
N SER A 5 8.97 5.57 1.87
CA SER A 5 9.31 6.99 1.87
C SER A 5 10.80 7.12 1.56
N LEU A 6 11.11 7.46 0.31
CA LEU A 6 12.37 8.15 0.06
C LEU A 6 12.19 9.57 0.61
N ALA A 7 12.91 9.89 1.67
CA ALA A 7 13.16 11.28 2.03
C ALA A 7 14.09 11.90 0.99
N GLU A 8 13.87 13.17 0.66
CA GLU A 8 14.70 13.90 -0.32
C GLU A 8 14.83 13.17 -1.67
N ALA A 9 13.74 12.54 -2.12
CA ALA A 9 13.72 11.88 -3.42
C ALA A 9 13.93 12.89 -4.55
N HIS A 10 14.84 12.56 -5.47
CA HIS A 10 15.12 13.32 -6.68
C HIS A 10 15.18 12.38 -7.88
N VAL A 11 14.67 12.84 -9.01
CA VAL A 11 14.71 12.09 -10.28
C VAL A 11 15.73 12.73 -11.20
N ARG A 12 16.54 11.89 -11.85
CA ARG A 12 17.46 12.31 -12.91
C ARG A 12 17.21 11.46 -14.15
N LEU A 13 17.26 12.10 -15.31
CA LEU A 13 17.23 11.43 -16.60
C LEU A 13 18.57 11.67 -17.30
N GLN A 14 19.15 10.60 -17.82
CA GLN A 14 20.38 10.68 -18.61
C GLN A 14 20.19 9.91 -19.92
N MET A 15 20.56 10.52 -21.03
CA MET A 15 20.55 9.86 -22.33
C MET A 15 21.97 9.48 -22.72
N ILE A 16 22.20 8.20 -22.97
CA ILE A 16 23.44 7.70 -23.53
C ILE A 16 23.30 7.64 -25.04
N LYS A 17 24.11 8.40 -25.76
CA LYS A 17 24.11 8.45 -27.23
C LYS A 17 25.52 8.65 -27.76
N ARG A 18 25.76 8.10 -28.95
CA ARG A 18 26.96 8.37 -29.73
C ARG A 18 26.96 9.83 -30.20
N CYS A 19 28.04 10.58 -29.96
CA CYS A 19 28.22 11.92 -30.53
C CYS A 19 29.62 12.11 -31.12
N ILE A 20 29.79 13.17 -31.91
CA ILE A 20 31.07 13.60 -32.44
C ILE A 20 31.34 14.99 -31.86
N THR A 21 32.51 15.20 -31.28
CA THR A 21 32.90 16.51 -30.72
C THR A 21 33.21 17.51 -31.84
N TYR A 22 33.32 18.79 -31.49
CA TYR A 22 33.74 19.83 -32.45
C TYR A 22 35.12 19.56 -33.05
N GLU A 23 35.97 18.78 -32.36
CA GLU A 23 37.31 18.37 -32.80
C GLU A 23 37.29 17.15 -33.73
N GLY A 24 36.10 16.57 -33.99
CA GLY A 24 35.92 15.38 -34.82
C GLY A 24 36.15 14.06 -34.08
N GLU A 25 36.32 14.07 -32.76
CA GLU A 25 36.46 12.86 -31.96
C GLU A 25 35.12 12.15 -31.79
N LEU A 26 35.13 10.83 -31.93
CA LEU A 26 33.95 10.00 -31.74
C LEU A 26 33.82 9.56 -30.28
N LEU A 27 32.75 9.99 -29.61
CA LEU A 27 32.37 9.52 -28.28
C LEU A 27 31.26 8.46 -28.41
N PRO A 28 31.55 7.15 -28.25
CA PRO A 28 30.56 6.10 -28.48
C PRO A 28 29.45 6.05 -27.41
N PHE A 29 29.73 6.48 -26.18
CA PHE A 29 28.81 6.44 -25.03
C PHE A 29 28.82 7.78 -24.28
N HIS A 30 28.56 8.88 -24.99
CA HIS A 30 28.44 10.17 -24.34
C HIS A 30 27.12 10.24 -23.55
N GLN A 31 27.18 10.84 -22.37
CA GLN A 31 26.05 11.00 -21.46
C GLN A 31 25.54 12.43 -21.57
N PHE A 32 24.29 12.60 -21.96
CA PHE A 32 23.58 13.88 -22.00
C PHE A 32 22.61 13.92 -20.84
N ASP A 33 22.69 14.95 -20.00
CA ASP A 33 21.67 15.17 -18.97
C ASP A 33 20.37 15.64 -19.64
N MET A 34 19.24 15.16 -19.12
CA MET A 34 17.90 15.54 -19.56
C MET A 34 17.20 16.22 -18.38
N ASP A 35 16.97 17.53 -18.49
CA ASP A 35 16.40 18.31 -17.39
C ASP A 35 14.94 17.93 -17.10
N VAL A 36 14.65 17.63 -15.84
CA VAL A 36 13.29 17.34 -15.34
C VAL A 36 12.82 18.41 -14.36
N GLY A 37 13.40 19.60 -14.45
CA GLY A 37 13.11 20.78 -13.64
C GLY A 37 14.05 20.92 -12.44
N TYR A 38 15.34 20.65 -12.62
CA TYR A 38 16.38 20.78 -11.58
C TYR A 38 16.48 22.21 -11.05
N ASP A 39 16.50 23.21 -11.94
CA ASP A 39 16.66 24.62 -11.56
C ASP A 39 15.45 25.18 -10.79
N GLU A 40 14.26 24.64 -11.07
CA GLU A 40 13.01 24.98 -10.37
C GLU A 40 12.75 24.08 -9.15
N GLY A 41 13.56 23.03 -8.99
CA GLY A 41 13.44 22.03 -7.93
C GLY A 41 12.24 21.09 -8.06
N LEU A 42 11.67 20.95 -9.27
CA LEU A 42 10.59 20.02 -9.62
C LEU A 42 11.09 18.57 -9.74
N ASP A 43 12.40 18.39 -9.88
CA ASP A 43 13.10 17.10 -9.82
C ASP A 43 12.98 16.44 -8.43
N ARG A 44 12.78 17.24 -7.38
CA ARG A 44 12.54 16.79 -6.00
C ARG A 44 11.10 16.34 -5.83
N VAL A 45 10.91 15.04 -5.68
CA VAL A 45 9.60 14.42 -5.80
C VAL A 45 9.14 13.76 -4.51
N PHE A 46 7.89 14.02 -4.13
CA PHE A 46 7.26 13.36 -2.99
C PHE A 46 6.52 12.10 -3.45
N VAL A 47 7.22 10.96 -3.42
CA VAL A 47 6.84 9.69 -4.07
C VAL A 47 5.71 8.92 -3.34
N ILE A 48 4.85 9.64 -2.62
CA ILE A 48 3.69 9.09 -1.91
C ILE A 48 2.52 8.84 -2.89
N TRP A 49 2.38 9.72 -3.90
CA TRP A 49 1.36 9.67 -4.93
C TRP A 49 1.97 9.30 -6.28
N PRO A 50 1.19 8.72 -7.23
CA PRO A 50 1.64 8.61 -8.61
C PRO A 50 1.94 9.99 -9.14
N ILE A 51 3.16 10.17 -9.64
CA ILE A 51 3.64 11.41 -10.25
C ILE A 51 4.05 11.11 -11.68
N THR A 52 3.84 12.07 -12.57
CA THR A 52 4.38 12.02 -13.92
C THR A 52 5.61 12.92 -13.93
N ILE A 53 6.76 12.36 -14.32
CA ILE A 53 7.99 13.12 -14.54
C ILE A 53 8.00 13.54 -16.01
N CYS A 54 8.31 14.81 -16.25
CA CYS A 54 8.34 15.39 -17.58
C CYS A 54 9.74 15.95 -17.84
N HIS A 55 10.30 15.60 -18.99
CA HIS A 55 11.41 16.34 -19.60
C HIS A 55 10.82 17.13 -20.76
N GLU A 56 11.00 18.44 -20.75
CA GLU A 56 10.62 19.29 -21.88
C GLU A 56 11.67 19.18 -22.97
N ILE A 57 11.23 18.98 -24.22
CA ILE A 57 12.13 18.91 -25.37
C ILE A 57 12.28 20.33 -25.92
N ASP A 58 13.27 21.05 -25.42
CA ASP A 58 13.69 22.37 -25.86
C ASP A 58 14.99 22.30 -26.71
N GLU A 59 15.57 23.44 -27.05
CA GLU A 59 16.81 23.54 -27.83
C GLU A 59 18.04 22.89 -27.16
N ASN A 60 18.00 22.68 -25.84
CA ASN A 60 19.07 22.06 -25.05
C ASN A 60 18.87 20.55 -24.91
N SER A 61 17.67 20.05 -25.19
CA SER A 61 17.34 18.64 -25.11
C SER A 61 18.13 17.80 -26.14
N PRO A 62 18.70 16.66 -25.75
CA PRO A 62 19.35 15.75 -26.70
C PRO A 62 18.37 15.07 -27.68
N LEU A 63 17.06 15.29 -27.48
CA LEU A 63 15.96 14.85 -28.35
C LEU A 63 15.46 15.95 -29.30
N TYR A 64 16.01 17.16 -29.27
CA TYR A 64 15.50 18.32 -30.03
C TYR A 64 15.35 18.09 -31.53
N ASP A 65 16.29 17.39 -32.15
CA ASP A 65 16.28 17.03 -33.58
C ASP A 65 15.53 15.71 -33.89
N VAL A 66 14.93 15.04 -32.90
CA VAL A 66 14.31 13.71 -33.08
C VAL A 66 12.84 13.85 -33.48
N SER A 67 12.53 13.53 -34.73
CA SER A 67 11.16 13.36 -35.26
C SER A 67 10.61 11.95 -35.01
N LYS A 68 9.29 11.77 -35.20
CA LYS A 68 8.62 10.46 -35.08
C LYS A 68 9.23 9.38 -35.96
N GLU A 69 9.62 9.73 -37.19
CA GLU A 69 10.26 8.79 -38.12
C GLU A 69 11.69 8.46 -37.68
N SER A 70 12.45 9.49 -37.30
CA SER A 70 13.85 9.30 -36.88
C SER A 70 13.97 8.48 -35.59
N LEU A 71 13.00 8.59 -34.68
CA LEU A 71 12.94 7.82 -33.43
C LEU A 71 13.01 6.31 -33.67
N MET A 72 12.35 5.81 -34.74
CA MET A 72 12.32 4.38 -35.07
C MET A 72 13.70 3.79 -35.41
N THR A 73 14.65 4.64 -35.81
CA THR A 73 16.01 4.24 -36.20
C THR A 73 17.07 4.84 -35.29
N ALA A 74 16.66 5.65 -34.31
CA ALA A 74 17.55 6.29 -33.37
C ALA A 74 18.28 5.26 -32.52
N LYS A 75 19.49 5.61 -32.09
CA LYS A 75 20.35 4.76 -31.25
C LYS A 75 20.76 5.53 -30.02
N PHE A 76 20.01 5.32 -28.95
CA PHE A 76 20.28 5.86 -27.64
C PHE A 76 19.61 5.00 -26.58
N GLU A 77 19.96 5.24 -25.33
CA GLU A 77 19.29 4.65 -24.17
C GLU A 77 19.02 5.78 -23.16
N ILE A 78 17.79 5.89 -22.67
CA ILE A 78 17.44 6.85 -21.60
C ILE A 78 17.44 6.09 -20.29
N ILE A 79 18.30 6.49 -19.37
CA ILE A 79 18.37 5.94 -18.02
C ILE A 79 17.57 6.87 -17.11
N ALA A 80 16.56 6.32 -16.46
CA ALA A 80 15.82 7.00 -15.40
C ALA A 80 16.35 6.56 -14.04
N ILE A 81 16.77 7.54 -13.25
CA ILE A 81 17.38 7.36 -11.95
C ILE A 81 16.48 8.04 -10.92
N LEU A 82 15.97 7.27 -9.96
CA LEU A 82 15.32 7.79 -8.76
C LEU A 82 16.26 7.59 -7.58
N GLU A 83 16.72 8.67 -7.01
CA GLU A 83 17.58 8.69 -5.83
C GLU A 83 16.82 9.25 -4.64
N GLY A 84 17.19 8.83 -3.45
CA GLY A 84 16.72 9.45 -2.21
C GLY A 84 17.23 8.70 -1.00
N VAL A 85 16.93 9.22 0.17
CA VAL A 85 17.36 8.64 1.44
C VAL A 85 16.27 7.73 1.95
N VAL A 86 16.63 6.49 2.27
CA VAL A 86 15.71 5.58 2.95
C VAL A 86 15.62 6.03 4.40
N GLU A 87 14.49 6.61 4.80
CA GLU A 87 14.30 7.18 6.14
C GLU A 87 14.65 6.22 7.27
N SER A 88 14.42 4.91 7.09
CA SER A 88 14.66 3.89 8.10
C SER A 88 16.14 3.55 8.33
N VAL A 89 17.03 3.85 7.39
CA VAL A 89 18.46 3.50 7.46
C VAL A 89 19.36 4.74 7.40
N GLY A 90 18.83 5.88 6.95
CA GLY A 90 19.61 7.10 6.67
C GLY A 90 20.56 6.96 5.48
N SER A 91 20.53 5.82 4.78
CA SER A 91 21.36 5.54 3.62
C SER A 91 20.70 6.03 2.34
N THR A 92 21.50 6.57 1.44
CA THR A 92 21.08 6.88 0.07
C THR A 92 20.79 5.59 -0.69
N THR A 93 19.62 5.51 -1.31
CA THR A 93 19.24 4.46 -2.25
C THR A 93 19.04 5.04 -3.64
N GLN A 94 19.28 4.21 -4.64
CA GLN A 94 19.09 4.55 -6.04
C GLN A 94 18.34 3.41 -6.73
N ALA A 95 17.20 3.73 -7.33
CA ALA A 95 16.50 2.86 -8.26
C ALA A 95 16.80 3.34 -9.69
N ARG A 96 17.12 2.41 -10.59
CA ARG A 96 17.42 2.72 -11.99
C ARG A 96 16.60 1.82 -12.91
N THR A 97 16.15 2.39 -14.00
CA THR A 97 15.58 1.68 -15.14
C THR A 97 16.05 2.37 -16.41
N SER A 98 15.95 1.70 -17.55
CA SER A 98 16.30 2.30 -18.82
C SER A 98 15.27 2.00 -19.90
N TYR A 99 15.23 2.88 -20.90
CA TYR A 99 14.29 2.85 -21.99
C TYR A 99 15.02 2.99 -23.33
N LEU A 100 14.70 2.08 -24.24
CA LEU A 100 15.15 2.10 -25.63
C LEU A 100 14.18 2.92 -26.50
N PRO A 101 14.61 3.36 -27.70
CA PRO A 101 13.80 4.22 -28.56
C PRO A 101 12.47 3.58 -28.98
N ASN A 102 12.42 2.25 -29.12
CA ASN A 102 11.22 1.49 -29.45
C ASN A 102 10.21 1.35 -28.30
N GLU A 103 10.61 1.65 -27.06
CA GLU A 103 9.74 1.67 -25.88
C GLU A 103 9.08 3.04 -25.66
N ILE A 104 9.52 4.06 -26.42
CA ILE A 104 8.96 5.41 -26.37
C ILE A 104 7.70 5.47 -27.24
N LEU A 105 6.58 5.73 -26.59
CA LEU A 105 5.28 5.81 -27.25
C LEU A 105 4.99 7.24 -27.72
N TRP A 106 5.24 7.53 -29.01
CA TRP A 106 4.98 8.85 -29.59
C TRP A 106 3.48 9.19 -29.58
N GLY A 107 3.13 10.37 -29.08
CA GLY A 107 1.76 10.87 -29.05
C GLY A 107 0.82 10.12 -28.11
N LYS A 108 1.37 9.49 -27.07
CA LYS A 108 0.62 8.87 -25.99
C LYS A 108 0.75 9.68 -24.71
N ARG A 109 -0.28 9.61 -23.86
CA ARG A 109 -0.24 10.17 -22.50
C ARG A 109 -0.82 9.18 -21.50
N PHE A 110 -0.27 9.15 -20.29
CA PHE A 110 -0.80 8.31 -19.20
C PHE A 110 -2.23 8.68 -18.85
N GLU A 111 -3.09 7.68 -18.64
CA GLU A 111 -4.43 7.89 -18.09
C GLU A 111 -4.35 8.48 -16.68
N LYS A 112 -5.38 9.27 -16.32
CA LYS A 112 -5.46 9.87 -14.99
C LYS A 112 -5.76 8.77 -13.97
N LEU A 113 -4.81 8.57 -13.04
CA LEU A 113 -4.91 7.54 -12.00
C LEU A 113 -5.75 7.99 -10.81
N VAL A 114 -5.86 9.30 -10.56
CA VAL A 114 -6.49 9.86 -9.35
C VAL A 114 -7.89 10.40 -9.67
N HIS A 115 -8.89 9.84 -9.01
CA HIS A 115 -10.29 10.25 -9.09
C HIS A 115 -10.78 10.75 -7.74
N TYR A 116 -11.42 11.91 -7.70
CA TYR A 116 -12.04 12.42 -6.48
C TYR A 116 -13.49 11.91 -6.39
N LYS A 117 -13.80 11.14 -5.36
CA LYS A 117 -15.15 10.65 -5.10
C LYS A 117 -15.90 11.69 -4.27
N LYS A 118 -16.75 12.47 -4.92
CA LYS A 118 -17.53 13.56 -4.27
C LYS A 118 -18.46 13.05 -3.16
N GLU A 119 -18.88 11.79 -3.24
CA GLU A 119 -19.81 11.13 -2.31
C GLU A 119 -19.23 10.95 -0.90
N ASN A 120 -17.92 10.75 -0.79
CA ASN A 120 -17.25 10.51 0.50
C ASN A 120 -16.06 11.46 0.76
N GLY A 121 -15.82 12.41 -0.14
CA GLY A 121 -14.74 13.39 -0.01
C GLY A 121 -13.32 12.82 -0.14
N GLN A 122 -13.16 11.59 -0.66
CA GLN A 122 -11.86 10.91 -0.73
C GLN A 122 -11.28 10.87 -2.15
N TYR A 123 -9.95 10.88 -2.24
CA TYR A 123 -9.22 10.63 -3.48
C TYR A 123 -8.94 9.14 -3.64
N HIS A 124 -9.47 8.55 -4.70
CA HIS A 124 -9.24 7.17 -5.08
C HIS A 124 -8.16 7.11 -6.17
N ILE A 125 -7.18 6.23 -6.01
CA ILE A 125 -6.13 6.00 -7.00
C ILE A 125 -6.36 4.63 -7.62
N ASP A 126 -6.65 4.60 -8.92
CA ASP A 126 -6.83 3.39 -9.68
C ASP A 126 -5.50 2.94 -10.28
N PHE A 127 -4.84 1.99 -9.62
CA PHE A 127 -3.57 1.44 -10.07
C PHE A 127 -3.72 0.45 -11.24
N GLN A 128 -4.92 -0.02 -11.56
CA GLN A 128 -5.12 -0.86 -12.75
C GLN A 128 -4.84 -0.07 -14.03
N LYS A 129 -5.03 1.25 -13.97
CA LYS A 129 -4.72 2.18 -15.07
C LYS A 129 -3.25 2.61 -15.13
N PHE A 130 -2.38 2.10 -14.25
CA PHE A 130 -1.00 2.61 -14.12
C PHE A 130 -0.20 2.53 -15.43
N HIS A 131 -0.45 1.49 -16.23
CA HIS A 131 0.19 1.31 -17.54
C HIS A 131 -0.68 1.82 -18.70
N ASN A 132 -1.90 2.31 -18.43
CA ASN A 132 -2.81 2.73 -19.47
C ASN A 132 -2.37 4.06 -20.07
N VAL A 133 -2.49 4.14 -21.38
CA VAL A 133 -2.22 5.34 -22.15
C VAL A 133 -3.34 5.60 -23.15
N TYR A 134 -3.59 6.87 -23.45
CA TYR A 134 -4.51 7.29 -24.49
C TYR A 134 -3.79 8.11 -25.57
N ASP A 135 -4.37 8.13 -26.76
CA ASP A 135 -3.85 8.88 -27.90
C ASP A 135 -4.08 10.39 -27.74
N VAL A 136 -3.03 11.16 -27.98
CA VAL A 136 -3.07 12.62 -28.04
C VAL A 136 -2.53 13.06 -29.39
N LYS A 137 -3.23 13.99 -30.04
CA LYS A 137 -2.73 14.61 -31.27
C LYS A 137 -1.38 15.27 -30.98
N THR A 138 -0.34 14.74 -31.60
CA THR A 138 1.04 15.21 -31.46
C THR A 138 1.65 15.32 -32.84
N PRO A 139 2.29 16.46 -33.19
CA PRO A 139 2.97 16.61 -34.47
C PRO A 139 3.99 15.48 -34.70
N PRO A 140 4.17 14.99 -35.94
CA PRO A 140 5.16 13.96 -36.24
C PRO A 140 6.59 14.51 -36.42
N CYS A 141 6.73 15.83 -36.52
CA CYS A 141 8.01 16.53 -36.68
C CYS A 141 8.82 16.58 -35.37
N SER A 142 10.10 16.91 -35.48
CA SER A 142 10.96 17.16 -34.31
C SER A 142 10.59 18.47 -33.62
N ALA A 143 11.04 18.66 -32.37
CA ALA A 143 10.82 19.91 -31.64
C ALA A 143 11.46 21.11 -32.36
N LYS A 144 12.63 20.92 -32.97
CA LYS A 144 13.27 21.94 -33.81
C LYS A 144 12.44 22.35 -35.02
N GLU A 145 11.96 21.38 -35.78
CA GLU A 145 11.09 21.63 -36.93
C GLU A 145 9.81 22.35 -36.48
N LEU A 146 9.28 21.99 -35.31
CA LEU A 146 8.11 22.62 -34.72
C LEU A 146 8.37 24.09 -34.35
N ASP A 147 9.52 24.40 -33.75
CA ASP A 147 9.90 25.77 -33.39
C ASP A 147 10.19 26.64 -34.61
N GLU A 148 10.77 26.05 -35.67
CA GLU A 148 10.88 26.68 -36.99
C GLU A 148 9.50 27.01 -37.58
N MET A 149 8.53 26.08 -37.50
CA MET A 149 7.14 26.31 -37.95
C MET A 149 6.40 27.36 -37.11
N ARG A 150 6.62 27.39 -35.79
CA ARG A 150 6.07 28.42 -34.90
C ARG A 150 6.63 29.79 -35.24
N THR A 151 7.93 29.90 -35.46
CA THR A 151 8.61 31.14 -35.87
C THR A 151 8.12 31.61 -37.24
N ALA A 152 7.86 30.68 -38.16
CA ALA A 152 7.28 30.96 -39.47
C ALA A 152 5.77 31.26 -39.45
N GLY A 153 5.09 31.10 -38.31
CA GLY A 153 3.65 31.32 -38.16
C GLY A 153 2.77 30.29 -38.89
N THR A 154 3.33 29.14 -39.27
CA THR A 154 2.64 28.09 -40.04
C THR A 154 2.04 26.99 -39.16
N PHE A 155 2.38 26.97 -37.87
CA PHE A 155 1.87 25.99 -36.92
C PHE A 155 0.51 26.42 -36.30
N ASN A 156 -0.50 25.55 -36.40
CA ASN A 156 -1.82 25.79 -35.81
C ASN A 156 -1.90 25.22 -34.39
N GLU A 157 -1.59 26.06 -33.39
CA GLU A 157 -1.65 25.69 -31.97
C GLU A 157 -2.99 25.08 -31.55
N LYS A 158 -4.11 25.59 -32.08
CA LYS A 158 -5.47 25.16 -31.68
C LYS A 158 -5.79 23.72 -32.07
N GLU A 159 -5.12 23.17 -33.08
CA GLU A 159 -5.33 21.79 -33.51
C GLU A 159 -4.73 20.77 -32.54
N TYR A 160 -3.70 21.19 -31.80
CA TYR A 160 -2.94 20.36 -30.86
C TYR A 160 -3.20 20.73 -29.39
N GLN A 161 -4.18 21.61 -29.12
CA GLN A 161 -4.65 21.92 -27.77
C GLN A 161 -5.39 20.73 -27.15
N ILE A 162 -5.08 20.46 -25.88
CA ILE A 162 -5.64 19.33 -25.12
C ILE A 162 -6.95 19.78 -24.46
N TYR A 163 -8.09 19.20 -24.86
CA TYR A 163 -9.38 19.40 -24.19
C TYR A 163 -9.57 18.38 -23.05
N HIS A 164 -9.98 18.83 -21.86
CA HIS A 164 -10.33 17.96 -20.75
C HIS A 164 -11.65 17.21 -21.02
N HIS A 165 -11.60 15.87 -21.05
CA HIS A 165 -12.74 14.98 -21.32
C HIS A 165 -13.75 14.85 -20.15
N ASP A 166 -13.93 15.89 -19.33
CA ASP A 166 -14.99 16.00 -18.30
C ASP A 166 -15.88 17.25 -18.49
N SER A 167 -15.72 17.96 -19.60
CA SER A 167 -16.35 19.27 -19.82
C SER A 167 -17.77 19.20 -20.43
N GLN A 168 -18.42 18.05 -20.48
CA GLN A 168 -19.79 17.91 -21.03
C GLN A 168 -20.91 17.83 -19.98
N ASN A 169 -20.60 17.88 -18.68
CA ASN A 169 -21.61 18.02 -17.61
C ASN A 169 -21.43 19.29 -16.77
N ALA A 170 -20.84 20.34 -17.35
CA ALA A 170 -20.94 21.69 -16.81
C ALA A 170 -22.23 22.35 -17.32
N LEU A 171 -23.33 22.16 -16.59
CA LEU A 171 -24.54 22.96 -16.77
C LEU A 171 -24.78 23.82 -15.53
N ASN A 172 -24.67 25.13 -15.76
CA ASN A 172 -25.26 26.27 -15.06
C ASN A 172 -24.82 26.59 -13.63
N ILE A 173 -23.79 27.41 -13.55
CA ILE A 173 -23.61 28.42 -12.51
C ILE A 173 -24.61 29.54 -12.85
N ASP A 174 -25.77 29.60 -12.17
CA ASP A 174 -26.60 30.82 -11.98
C ASP A 174 -27.99 30.58 -11.37
N ALA A 175 -28.35 29.36 -10.98
CA ALA A 175 -29.60 29.13 -10.25
C ALA A 175 -29.38 28.21 -9.06
N MET A 176 -29.42 28.76 -7.84
CA MET A 176 -30.01 28.18 -6.61
C MET A 176 -29.64 29.01 -5.38
N GLU A 177 -30.17 30.23 -5.29
CA GLU A 177 -30.62 30.75 -3.99
C GLU A 177 -32.02 30.16 -3.73
N ASN A 178 -32.12 29.24 -2.76
CA ASN A 178 -33.28 28.87 -1.91
C ASN A 178 -33.56 27.34 -1.74
N ILE A 179 -33.25 26.87 -0.50
CA ILE A 179 -34.02 25.93 0.38
C ILE A 179 -34.07 24.42 -0.03
N PRO A 180 -34.14 23.38 0.87
CA PRO A 180 -34.33 23.33 2.34
C PRO A 180 -33.31 22.50 3.17
N GLU A 181 -33.39 22.64 4.50
CA GLU A 181 -32.91 21.64 5.48
C GLU A 181 -33.47 20.24 5.19
N VAL A 182 -32.60 19.24 5.08
CA VAL A 182 -33.00 17.83 5.02
C VAL A 182 -32.17 17.01 6.02
N THR A 183 -32.92 16.37 6.90
CA THR A 183 -32.53 15.55 8.05
C THR A 183 -31.57 14.40 7.68
N LEU A 184 -30.54 14.22 8.49
CA LEU A 184 -29.59 13.11 8.44
C LEU A 184 -30.29 11.77 8.70
N THR A 185 -30.31 10.89 7.71
CA THR A 185 -30.47 9.43 7.92
C THR A 185 -29.12 8.77 7.69
N GLN A 186 -28.58 8.16 8.76
CA GLN A 186 -27.30 7.44 8.78
C GLN A 186 -27.28 6.32 7.71
N PRO A 187 -26.18 6.11 6.97
CA PRO A 187 -26.02 4.91 6.17
C PRO A 187 -25.63 3.75 7.09
N GLU A 188 -26.37 2.64 7.00
CA GLU A 188 -26.02 1.37 7.65
C GLU A 188 -24.65 0.86 7.15
N PRO A 189 -23.86 0.20 8.01
CA PRO A 189 -22.56 -0.36 7.62
C PRO A 189 -22.75 -1.41 6.52
N PRO A 190 -21.80 -1.51 5.56
CA PRO A 190 -21.90 -2.47 4.46
C PRO A 190 -21.92 -3.90 5.03
N LEU A 191 -22.84 -4.73 4.53
CA LEU A 191 -22.79 -6.17 4.75
C LEU A 191 -21.52 -6.72 4.07
N VAL A 192 -20.65 -7.36 4.86
CA VAL A 192 -19.37 -7.93 4.41
C VAL A 192 -19.42 -9.44 4.62
N ASN A 193 -19.24 -10.22 3.56
CA ASN A 193 -18.97 -11.64 3.70
C ASN A 193 -17.53 -11.80 4.24
N ASN A 194 -17.39 -12.47 5.38
CA ASN A 194 -16.16 -12.99 6.01
C ASN A 194 -15.46 -12.10 7.07
N ILE A 195 -16.01 -10.92 7.41
CA ILE A 195 -15.65 -10.18 8.63
C ILE A 195 -16.94 -9.57 9.20
N SER A 196 -17.41 -10.08 10.34
CA SER A 196 -18.50 -9.43 11.07
C SER A 196 -17.96 -8.24 11.88
N VAL A 197 -18.15 -7.03 11.36
CA VAL A 197 -17.89 -5.77 12.09
C VAL A 197 -19.09 -5.50 13.00
N ALA A 198 -18.93 -5.72 14.31
CA ALA A 198 -19.92 -5.29 15.28
C ALA A 198 -19.52 -3.91 15.83
N VAL A 199 -20.14 -2.86 15.29
CA VAL A 199 -20.12 -1.54 15.92
C VAL A 199 -21.13 -1.57 17.05
N ASN A 200 -20.68 -1.85 18.28
CA ASN A 200 -21.52 -1.60 19.43
C ASN A 200 -21.58 -0.08 19.66
N SER A 201 -22.67 0.42 20.22
CA SER A 201 -22.94 1.83 20.55
C SER A 201 -22.03 2.41 21.68
N THR A 202 -20.81 1.91 21.76
CA THR A 202 -19.73 2.30 22.67
C THR A 202 -18.49 2.49 21.80
N PRO A 203 -17.52 3.33 22.19
CA PRO A 203 -16.51 3.83 21.27
C PRO A 203 -15.35 2.84 21.04
N HIS A 204 -15.70 1.59 20.71
CA HIS A 204 -14.80 0.53 20.36
C HIS A 204 -15.36 -0.24 19.16
N VAL A 205 -14.47 -0.63 18.24
CA VAL A 205 -14.80 -1.47 17.11
C VAL A 205 -14.21 -2.85 17.36
N VAL A 206 -15.06 -3.87 17.30
CA VAL A 206 -14.65 -5.28 17.37
C VAL A 206 -14.57 -5.82 15.95
N LEU A 207 -13.35 -6.10 15.52
CA LEU A 207 -13.04 -6.83 14.29
C LEU A 207 -13.00 -8.32 14.61
N ARG A 208 -13.96 -9.07 14.07
CA ARG A 208 -13.96 -10.52 14.18
C ARG A 208 -13.36 -11.14 12.94
N VAL A 209 -12.32 -11.94 13.13
CA VAL A 209 -11.66 -12.67 12.04
C VAL A 209 -12.40 -14.00 11.86
N GLU A 210 -13.05 -14.18 10.72
CA GLU A 210 -13.63 -15.46 10.30
C GLU A 210 -12.59 -16.22 9.48
N SER A 211 -12.38 -17.50 9.81
CA SER A 211 -11.76 -18.46 8.88
C SER A 211 -12.90 -19.06 8.07
N ASP A 212 -12.84 -18.94 6.74
CA ASP A 212 -13.86 -19.48 5.84
C ASP A 212 -14.15 -20.97 6.13
N ASP A 213 -15.40 -21.26 6.49
CA ASP A 213 -15.99 -22.61 6.36
C ASP A 213 -16.88 -22.64 5.10
N GLU A 214 -16.42 -23.40 4.11
CA GLU A 214 -17.18 -24.11 3.06
C GLU A 214 -18.01 -23.36 1.99
N ASN A 215 -17.87 -22.03 1.74
CA ASN A 215 -18.78 -21.41 0.74
C ASN A 215 -18.27 -20.27 -0.17
N SER A 216 -17.10 -20.41 -0.79
CA SER A 216 -16.68 -19.48 -1.85
C SER A 216 -16.34 -20.19 -3.16
N GLY A 217 -17.36 -20.36 -4.02
CA GLY A 217 -17.22 -20.82 -5.41
C GLY A 217 -16.76 -19.71 -6.39
N GLU A 218 -15.99 -18.72 -5.93
CA GLU A 218 -15.44 -17.66 -6.80
C GLU A 218 -13.93 -17.85 -6.96
N GLU A 219 -13.44 -17.78 -8.20
CA GLU A 219 -12.04 -17.93 -8.57
C GLU A 219 -11.22 -16.72 -8.07
N GLY A 220 -10.58 -16.88 -6.91
CA GLY A 220 -9.62 -15.96 -6.30
C GLY A 220 -9.19 -16.49 -4.92
N THR A 221 -7.88 -16.57 -4.63
CA THR A 221 -7.35 -17.28 -3.45
C THR A 221 -7.82 -16.61 -2.15
N GLY A 222 -8.58 -17.33 -1.31
CA GLY A 222 -9.18 -16.79 -0.07
C GLY A 222 -8.18 -16.09 0.87
N LEU A 223 -6.91 -16.47 0.81
CA LEU A 223 -5.83 -15.86 1.57
C LEU A 223 -5.55 -14.39 1.21
N GLU A 224 -5.55 -14.05 -0.08
CA GLU A 224 -5.29 -12.68 -0.53
C GLU A 224 -6.44 -11.75 -0.11
N LEU A 225 -7.68 -12.24 -0.26
CA LEU A 225 -8.89 -11.52 0.14
C LEU A 225 -8.91 -11.27 1.66
N MET A 226 -8.62 -12.29 2.47
CA MET A 226 -8.53 -12.17 3.93
C MET A 226 -7.57 -11.06 4.34
N TYR A 227 -6.35 -11.02 3.81
CA TYR A 227 -5.40 -9.97 4.17
C TYR A 227 -5.82 -8.58 3.67
N LYS A 228 -6.44 -8.46 2.49
CA LYS A 228 -7.00 -7.18 2.03
C LYS A 228 -8.05 -6.68 3.02
N GLN A 229 -8.95 -7.56 3.47
CA GLN A 229 -9.99 -7.21 4.44
C GLN A 229 -9.41 -6.82 5.80
N LEU A 230 -8.43 -7.56 6.31
CA LEU A 230 -7.72 -7.21 7.55
C LEU A 230 -7.04 -5.84 7.47
N VAL A 231 -6.39 -5.52 6.34
CA VAL A 231 -5.77 -4.21 6.12
C VAL A 231 -6.82 -3.10 6.15
N LEU A 232 -7.88 -3.23 5.35
CA LEU A 232 -8.93 -2.23 5.24
C LEU A 232 -9.67 -2.02 6.56
N ALA A 233 -10.00 -3.09 7.28
CA ALA A 233 -10.68 -3.01 8.56
C ALA A 233 -9.80 -2.37 9.64
N THR A 234 -8.50 -2.70 9.68
CA THR A 234 -7.55 -2.08 10.60
C THR A 234 -7.40 -0.58 10.29
N GLU A 235 -7.28 -0.20 9.01
CA GLU A 235 -7.19 1.21 8.59
C GLU A 235 -8.47 1.99 8.91
N ALA A 236 -9.64 1.44 8.58
CA ALA A 236 -10.92 2.08 8.88
C ALA A 236 -11.09 2.31 10.39
N ALA A 237 -10.78 1.29 11.21
CA ALA A 237 -10.83 1.42 12.66
C ALA A 237 -9.78 2.40 13.21
N ASN A 238 -8.65 2.58 12.52
CA ASN A 238 -7.62 3.56 12.89
C ASN A 238 -8.04 5.00 12.58
N ASP A 239 -8.72 5.21 11.46
CA ASP A 239 -9.03 6.55 10.95
C ASP A 239 -10.39 7.08 11.47
N ASP A 240 -11.27 6.22 11.97
CA ASP A 240 -12.58 6.59 12.53
C ASP A 240 -12.49 7.38 13.85
N GLU A 241 -12.84 8.66 13.88
CA GLU A 241 -12.69 9.51 15.07
C GLU A 241 -13.48 9.02 16.30
N ASP A 242 -14.56 8.24 16.09
CA ASP A 242 -15.41 7.69 17.16
C ASP A 242 -14.88 6.37 17.74
N THR A 243 -13.93 5.72 17.07
CA THR A 243 -13.25 4.52 17.57
C THR A 243 -12.07 4.89 18.45
N PHE A 244 -12.02 4.42 19.70
CA PHE A 244 -10.86 4.59 20.59
C PHE A 244 -10.10 3.28 20.88
N ILE A 245 -10.77 2.13 20.70
CA ILE A 245 -10.20 0.81 20.91
C ILE A 245 -10.54 -0.06 19.70
N THR A 246 -9.53 -0.70 19.13
CA THR A 246 -9.72 -1.70 18.07
C THR A 246 -9.43 -3.07 18.66
N VAL A 247 -10.42 -3.95 18.57
CA VAL A 247 -10.37 -5.29 19.19
C VAL A 247 -10.34 -6.35 18.12
N PHE A 248 -9.42 -7.31 18.21
CA PHE A 248 -9.36 -8.50 17.36
C PHE A 248 -9.82 -9.73 18.16
N THR A 249 -10.69 -10.56 17.58
CA THR A 249 -11.10 -11.86 18.14
C THR A 249 -11.43 -12.84 17.03
N GLY A 250 -11.32 -14.15 17.28
CA GLY A 250 -11.82 -15.16 16.35
C GLY A 250 -13.34 -15.28 16.39
N CYS A 251 -13.93 -15.72 15.30
CA CYS A 251 -15.34 -16.14 15.27
C CYS A 251 -15.53 -17.55 15.87
N GLY A 252 -16.67 -17.76 16.52
CA GLY A 252 -16.97 -18.99 17.26
C GLY A 252 -16.22 -19.13 18.59
N ASP A 253 -16.22 -20.35 19.14
CA ASP A 253 -15.65 -20.68 20.46
C ASP A 253 -14.50 -21.71 20.37
N GLU A 254 -14.11 -22.13 19.16
CA GLU A 254 -13.10 -23.19 18.99
C GLU A 254 -11.70 -22.66 18.71
N PHE A 255 -11.57 -21.67 17.84
CA PHE A 255 -10.29 -21.11 17.41
C PHE A 255 -10.28 -19.58 17.47
N TYR A 256 -9.08 -19.04 17.69
CA TYR A 256 -8.83 -17.62 17.41
C TYR A 256 -8.51 -17.44 15.93
N SER A 257 -7.50 -18.14 15.42
CA SER A 257 -7.23 -18.28 13.98
C SER A 257 -6.13 -19.31 13.74
N SER A 258 -6.25 -20.09 12.66
CA SER A 258 -5.26 -21.05 12.18
C SER A 258 -4.14 -20.42 11.34
N GLY A 259 -4.22 -19.12 11.05
CA GLY A 259 -3.28 -18.42 10.19
C GLY A 259 -3.59 -18.63 8.71
N ASN A 260 -2.54 -18.73 7.88
CA ASN A 260 -2.69 -18.92 6.44
C ASN A 260 -3.11 -20.37 6.15
N ASP A 261 -4.14 -20.56 5.31
CA ASP A 261 -4.47 -21.89 4.78
C ASP A 261 -3.52 -22.25 3.64
N PHE A 262 -2.80 -23.37 3.79
CA PHE A 262 -1.92 -23.95 2.78
C PHE A 262 -2.49 -25.26 2.20
N SER A 263 -3.78 -25.53 2.40
CA SER A 263 -4.45 -26.70 1.86
C SER A 263 -4.37 -26.71 0.32
N PRO A 264 -4.32 -27.88 -0.35
CA PRO A 264 -4.29 -27.95 -1.81
C PRO A 264 -5.51 -27.31 -2.51
N ALA A 265 -6.60 -27.07 -1.77
CA ALA A 265 -7.78 -26.35 -2.24
C ALA A 265 -7.59 -24.82 -2.25
N ALA A 266 -6.57 -24.30 -1.57
CA ALA A 266 -6.28 -22.87 -1.44
C ALA A 266 -5.47 -22.28 -2.63
N GLY A 267 -5.24 -23.06 -3.69
CA GLY A 267 -4.43 -22.66 -4.84
C GLY A 267 -2.93 -22.83 -4.57
N ASN A 268 -2.17 -23.07 -5.64
CA ASN A 268 -0.74 -23.40 -5.57
C ASN A 268 0.07 -22.40 -4.74
N VAL A 269 1.02 -22.93 -3.96
CA VAL A 269 2.12 -22.16 -3.38
C VAL A 269 2.85 -21.47 -4.53
N PRO A 270 2.92 -20.13 -4.59
CA PRO A 270 3.64 -19.46 -5.68
C PRO A 270 5.12 -19.85 -5.63
N ASP A 271 5.67 -20.16 -6.80
CA ASP A 271 7.10 -20.36 -6.98
C ASP A 271 7.85 -19.12 -6.47
N MET A 272 8.95 -19.32 -5.73
CA MET A 272 9.68 -18.29 -5.00
C MET A 272 10.52 -17.34 -5.89
N ASP A 273 10.11 -17.11 -7.14
CA ASP A 273 10.86 -16.33 -8.13
C ASP A 273 10.03 -15.26 -8.89
N GLU A 274 8.82 -14.90 -8.43
CA GLU A 274 8.13 -13.68 -8.90
C GLU A 274 8.38 -12.50 -7.95
N ILE A 275 9.13 -11.51 -8.46
CA ILE A 275 9.44 -10.24 -7.79
C ILE A 275 8.15 -9.38 -7.77
N ASP A 276 7.37 -9.40 -6.68
CA ASP A 276 6.08 -8.69 -6.52
C ASP A 276 6.01 -7.85 -5.20
N PRO A 277 5.17 -6.79 -5.10
CA PRO A 277 5.21 -5.76 -4.07
C PRO A 277 4.77 -6.30 -2.72
N GLN A 278 5.36 -5.76 -1.63
CA GLN A 278 5.25 -6.26 -0.26
C GLN A 278 3.98 -7.10 0.04
N PRO A 279 4.15 -8.40 0.36
CA PRO A 279 3.05 -9.31 0.66
C PRO A 279 2.04 -8.70 1.63
N LEU A 280 0.75 -8.93 1.41
CA LEU A 280 -0.33 -8.29 2.17
C LEU A 280 -0.23 -8.52 3.69
N HIS A 281 0.33 -9.67 4.12
CA HIS A 281 0.62 -9.93 5.53
C HIS A 281 1.59 -8.91 6.15
N LYS A 282 2.59 -8.43 5.39
CA LYS A 282 3.52 -7.37 5.83
C LYS A 282 2.82 -6.02 5.92
N VAL A 283 1.85 -5.77 5.04
CA VAL A 283 1.04 -4.54 5.06
C VAL A 283 0.20 -4.50 6.32
N TRP A 284 -0.53 -5.57 6.59
CA TRP A 284 -1.35 -5.69 7.79
C TRP A 284 -0.50 -5.57 9.05
N THR A 285 0.64 -6.29 9.11
CA THR A 285 1.65 -6.15 10.19
C THR A 285 2.04 -4.68 10.41
N ASN A 286 2.33 -3.94 9.33
CA ASN A 286 2.69 -2.52 9.41
C ASN A 286 1.52 -1.62 9.86
N ARG A 287 0.26 -1.99 9.55
CA ARG A 287 -0.92 -1.29 10.08
C ARG A 287 -1.09 -1.48 11.57
N LEU A 288 -0.89 -2.71 12.07
CA LEU A 288 -0.90 -2.97 13.50
C LEU A 288 0.19 -2.16 14.23
N ILE A 289 1.42 -2.13 13.69
CA ILE A 289 2.53 -1.36 14.28
C ILE A 289 2.24 0.15 14.32
N LYS A 290 1.63 0.69 13.26
CA LYS A 290 1.35 2.14 13.12
C LYS A 290 -0.03 2.53 13.66
N HIS A 291 -0.78 1.60 14.24
CA HIS A 291 -2.12 1.86 14.74
C HIS A 291 -2.04 2.85 15.91
N LYS A 292 -2.75 3.97 15.79
CA LYS A 292 -2.70 5.08 16.75
C LYS A 292 -3.59 4.84 17.97
N LYS A 293 -4.45 3.83 17.92
CA LYS A 293 -5.43 3.53 18.97
C LYS A 293 -5.00 2.30 19.75
N ALA A 294 -5.64 2.06 20.89
CA ALA A 294 -5.36 0.88 21.67
C ALA A 294 -5.76 -0.39 20.88
N LEU A 295 -4.79 -1.29 20.68
CA LEU A 295 -5.00 -2.60 20.06
C LEU A 295 -5.18 -3.68 21.13
N ILE A 296 -6.33 -4.34 21.13
CA ILE A 296 -6.63 -5.43 22.05
C ILE A 296 -6.89 -6.71 21.26
N ALA A 297 -6.25 -7.81 21.64
CA ALA A 297 -6.60 -9.14 21.14
C ALA A 297 -7.32 -9.95 22.23
N LEU A 298 -8.49 -10.45 21.90
CA LEU A 298 -9.26 -11.42 22.68
C LEU A 298 -9.09 -12.79 22.03
N VAL A 299 -8.15 -13.57 22.55
CA VAL A 299 -7.79 -14.88 22.00
C VAL A 299 -8.68 -15.95 22.63
N ASN A 300 -9.80 -16.25 21.97
CA ASN A 300 -10.84 -17.20 22.42
C ASN A 300 -10.45 -18.68 22.26
N GLY A 301 -9.43 -19.00 21.46
CA GLY A 301 -8.97 -20.38 21.20
C GLY A 301 -7.51 -20.44 20.73
N PRO A 302 -7.09 -21.51 20.02
CA PRO A 302 -5.73 -21.61 19.49
C PRO A 302 -5.40 -20.52 18.46
N ALA A 303 -4.15 -20.06 18.45
CA ALA A 303 -3.60 -19.07 17.52
C ALA A 303 -2.33 -19.63 16.85
N ILE A 304 -2.32 -19.71 15.52
CA ILE A 304 -1.28 -20.40 14.76
C ILE A 304 -0.66 -19.47 13.70
N GLY A 305 0.67 -19.54 13.52
CA GLY A 305 1.39 -18.81 12.48
C GLY A 305 1.26 -17.29 12.63
N ILE A 306 0.87 -16.59 11.54
CA ILE A 306 0.65 -15.14 11.54
C ILE A 306 -0.34 -14.68 12.63
N ALA A 307 -1.33 -15.51 12.98
CA ALA A 307 -2.29 -15.19 14.02
C ALA A 307 -1.65 -15.18 15.41
N CYS A 308 -0.59 -15.98 15.62
CA CYS A 308 0.20 -15.95 16.83
C CYS A 308 1.21 -14.79 16.81
N THR A 309 1.91 -14.56 15.70
CA THR A 309 2.99 -13.56 15.65
C THR A 309 2.49 -12.14 15.80
N THR A 310 1.33 -11.83 15.23
CA THR A 310 0.73 -10.49 15.31
C THR A 310 0.21 -10.12 16.71
N LEU A 311 -0.02 -11.11 17.60
CA LEU A 311 -0.36 -10.83 19.00
C LEU A 311 0.74 -10.05 19.73
N ALA A 312 1.99 -10.25 19.34
CA ALA A 312 3.12 -9.51 19.91
C ALA A 312 3.13 -8.01 19.56
N LEU A 313 2.25 -7.58 18.65
CA LEU A 313 2.08 -6.17 18.23
C LEU A 313 0.89 -5.50 18.91
N MET A 314 0.10 -6.26 19.66
CA MET A 314 -1.09 -5.78 20.37
C MET A 314 -0.67 -5.13 21.70
N ASP A 315 -1.39 -4.10 22.12
CA ASP A 315 -1.16 -3.45 23.42
C ASP A 315 -1.62 -4.32 24.59
N HIS A 316 -2.66 -5.11 24.35
CA HIS A 316 -3.24 -5.95 25.37
C HIS A 316 -3.73 -7.27 24.77
N VAL A 317 -3.15 -8.38 25.23
CA VAL A 317 -3.53 -9.73 24.83
C VAL A 317 -4.22 -10.41 26.01
N ILE A 318 -5.51 -10.70 25.86
CA ILE A 318 -6.34 -11.43 26.83
C ILE A 318 -6.68 -12.78 26.22
N ILE A 319 -6.39 -13.86 26.93
CA ILE A 319 -6.45 -15.22 26.38
C ILE A 319 -7.42 -16.10 27.16
N SER A 320 -8.05 -17.02 26.46
CA SER A 320 -8.79 -18.14 27.04
C SER A 320 -7.80 -19.15 27.64
N ASP A 321 -8.19 -19.85 28.70
CA ASP A 321 -7.39 -20.95 29.24
C ASP A 321 -7.32 -22.19 28.31
N LYS A 322 -8.17 -22.23 27.29
CA LYS A 322 -8.15 -23.21 26.19
C LYS A 322 -7.15 -22.85 25.08
N SER A 323 -6.60 -21.64 25.07
CA SER A 323 -5.69 -21.19 24.01
C SER A 323 -4.34 -21.92 24.05
N TYR A 324 -3.76 -22.11 22.87
CA TYR A 324 -2.34 -22.44 22.70
C TYR A 324 -1.80 -21.72 21.48
N PHE A 325 -0.48 -21.59 21.44
CA PHE A 325 0.25 -20.80 20.46
C PHE A 325 1.26 -21.68 19.73
N LEU A 326 1.32 -21.58 18.40
CA LEU A 326 2.20 -22.39 17.56
C LEU A 326 2.69 -21.60 16.35
N CYS A 327 3.99 -21.69 16.05
CA CYS A 327 4.62 -21.05 14.90
C CYS A 327 5.40 -22.08 14.07
N PRO A 328 4.75 -22.82 13.14
CA PRO A 328 5.36 -23.97 12.45
C PRO A 328 6.26 -23.57 11.25
N PHE A 329 6.99 -22.45 11.34
CA PHE A 329 7.76 -21.90 10.21
C PHE A 329 8.76 -22.89 9.62
N THR A 330 9.58 -23.50 10.47
CA THR A 330 10.63 -24.45 10.06
C THR A 330 10.07 -25.74 9.47
N GLN A 331 8.84 -26.13 9.83
CA GLN A 331 8.16 -27.29 9.26
C GLN A 331 7.75 -27.04 7.79
N PHE A 332 7.49 -25.78 7.44
CA PHE A 332 7.12 -25.35 6.09
C PHE A 332 8.28 -24.68 5.32
N GLY A 333 9.49 -24.65 5.88
CA GLY A 333 10.65 -23.98 5.25
C GLY A 333 10.52 -22.45 5.18
N LEU A 334 9.69 -21.84 6.02
CA LEU A 334 9.43 -20.40 6.06
C LEU A 334 10.31 -19.70 7.10
N CYS A 335 10.52 -18.40 6.90
CA CYS A 335 11.10 -17.53 7.91
C CYS A 335 10.00 -16.96 8.83
N PRO A 336 10.33 -16.60 10.09
CA PRO A 336 9.39 -15.93 10.97
C PRO A 336 8.87 -14.60 10.38
N GLU A 337 7.56 -14.37 10.53
CA GLU A 337 6.85 -13.19 10.03
C GLU A 337 6.26 -12.34 11.17
N GLY A 338 5.52 -11.27 10.85
CA GLY A 338 4.84 -10.43 11.87
C GLY A 338 5.80 -9.71 12.83
N ALA A 339 7.06 -9.50 12.41
CA ALA A 339 8.17 -9.01 13.25
C ALA A 339 8.52 -9.90 14.47
N SER A 340 8.05 -11.16 14.49
CA SER A 340 8.21 -12.07 15.63
C SER A 340 9.64 -12.41 16.01
N SER A 341 10.59 -12.39 15.07
CA SER A 341 12.02 -12.59 15.36
C SER A 341 12.60 -11.51 16.28
N HIS A 342 11.98 -10.33 16.32
CA HIS A 342 12.36 -9.24 17.23
C HIS A 342 11.43 -9.18 18.45
N THR A 343 10.12 -9.20 18.22
CA THR A 343 9.14 -8.95 19.28
C THR A 343 9.04 -10.09 20.29
N PHE A 344 9.17 -11.36 19.86
CA PHE A 344 9.14 -12.48 20.80
C PHE A 344 10.32 -12.43 21.76
N GLU A 345 11.54 -12.20 21.28
CA GLU A 345 12.71 -12.14 22.18
C GLU A 345 12.56 -11.04 23.24
N ASN A 346 12.01 -9.88 22.86
CA ASN A 346 11.77 -8.77 23.78
C ASN A 346 10.69 -9.09 24.84
N ILE A 347 9.71 -9.92 24.50
CA ILE A 347 8.59 -10.26 25.38
C ILE A 347 8.92 -11.44 26.30
N MET A 348 9.33 -12.58 25.72
CA MET A 348 9.46 -13.85 26.43
C MET A 348 10.91 -14.33 26.61
N GLY A 349 11.88 -13.56 26.11
CA GLY A 349 13.30 -13.90 26.13
C GLY A 349 13.68 -14.93 25.07
N ARG A 350 14.99 -14.98 24.77
CA ARG A 350 15.57 -15.79 23.68
C ARG A 350 15.22 -17.28 23.74
N ALA A 351 15.22 -17.87 24.93
CA ALA A 351 14.99 -19.31 25.09
C ALA A 351 13.57 -19.71 24.66
N LYS A 352 12.55 -19.02 25.19
CA LYS A 352 11.15 -19.32 24.85
C LYS A 352 10.81 -18.90 23.41
N ALA A 353 11.38 -17.78 22.94
CA ALA A 353 11.23 -17.35 21.55
C ALA A 353 11.79 -18.40 20.57
N GLY A 354 12.96 -19.00 20.87
CA GLY A 354 13.56 -20.08 20.08
C GLY A 354 12.70 -21.35 20.07
N SER A 355 12.20 -21.80 21.22
CA SER A 355 11.25 -22.93 21.32
C SER A 355 10.04 -22.74 20.40
N LEU A 356 9.41 -21.55 20.45
CA LEU A 356 8.20 -21.28 19.68
C LEU A 356 8.49 -21.09 18.18
N ALA A 357 9.47 -20.27 17.81
CA ALA A 357 9.66 -19.83 16.42
C ALA A 357 10.63 -20.70 15.60
N LEU A 358 11.65 -21.30 16.22
CA LEU A 358 12.63 -22.16 15.53
C LEU A 358 12.26 -23.63 15.63
N PHE A 359 11.86 -24.09 16.83
CA PHE A 359 11.55 -25.49 17.08
C PHE A 359 10.07 -25.84 16.94
N ALA A 360 9.21 -24.84 16.68
CA ALA A 360 7.77 -25.01 16.53
C ALA A 360 7.13 -25.77 17.73
N GLU A 361 7.64 -25.54 18.93
CA GLU A 361 7.06 -26.10 20.15
C GLU A 361 5.78 -25.34 20.51
N LYS A 362 4.73 -26.09 20.89
CA LYS A 362 3.48 -25.47 21.35
C LYS A 362 3.71 -24.76 22.68
N MET A 363 3.23 -23.52 22.78
CA MET A 363 3.18 -22.76 24.03
C MET A 363 1.74 -22.74 24.55
N SER A 364 1.55 -23.22 25.78
CA SER A 364 0.25 -23.25 26.45
C SER A 364 -0.22 -21.85 26.89
N ALA A 365 -1.51 -21.69 27.20
CA ALA A 365 -2.05 -20.45 27.77
C ALA A 365 -1.32 -20.03 29.06
N GLN A 366 -1.02 -20.98 29.93
CA GLN A 366 -0.32 -20.72 31.20
C GLN A 366 1.11 -20.24 30.96
N GLU A 367 1.84 -20.84 30.03
CA GLU A 367 3.19 -20.38 29.66
C GLU A 367 3.16 -19.00 29.04
N ALA A 368 2.21 -18.73 28.14
CA ALA A 368 2.03 -17.42 27.50
C ALA A 368 1.78 -16.32 28.55
N PHE A 369 0.98 -16.61 29.58
CA PHE A 369 0.77 -15.69 30.70
C PHE A 369 2.05 -15.53 31.55
N GLN A 370 2.74 -16.62 31.89
CA GLN A 370 3.94 -16.59 32.73
C GLN A 370 5.11 -15.86 32.07
N CYS A 371 5.26 -15.95 30.75
CA CYS A 371 6.33 -15.28 30.01
C CYS A 371 5.98 -13.85 29.58
N GLY A 372 4.81 -13.33 29.96
CA GLY A 372 4.38 -11.96 29.64
C GLY A 372 3.85 -11.78 28.21
N PHE A 373 3.70 -12.85 27.43
CA PHE A 373 3.10 -12.82 26.09
C PHE A 373 1.60 -12.50 26.14
N ALA A 374 0.92 -12.94 27.20
CA ALA A 374 -0.45 -12.58 27.50
C ALA A 374 -0.54 -11.85 28.85
N SER A 375 -1.37 -10.82 28.89
CA SER A 375 -1.56 -10.00 30.08
C SER A 375 -2.58 -10.58 31.07
N LYS A 376 -3.50 -11.43 30.60
CA LYS A 376 -4.56 -12.02 31.40
C LYS A 376 -5.03 -13.33 30.76
N ILE A 377 -5.28 -14.33 31.61
CA ILE A 377 -5.93 -15.59 31.28
C ILE A 377 -7.33 -15.62 31.92
N ILE A 378 -8.35 -16.03 31.16
CA ILE A 378 -9.74 -16.13 31.62
C ILE A 378 -10.27 -17.53 31.27
N PRO A 379 -10.98 -18.21 32.19
CA PRO A 379 -11.66 -19.47 31.89
C PRO A 379 -12.57 -19.37 30.65
N HIS A 380 -12.44 -20.33 29.74
CA HIS A 380 -13.11 -20.30 28.44
C HIS A 380 -14.64 -20.12 28.53
N ASP A 381 -15.26 -20.80 29.49
CA ASP A 381 -16.71 -20.77 29.76
C ASP A 381 -17.24 -19.37 30.10
N ARG A 382 -16.38 -18.48 30.61
CA ARG A 382 -16.72 -17.10 30.97
C ARG A 382 -15.99 -16.07 30.11
N PHE A 383 -15.24 -16.50 29.09
CA PHE A 383 -14.37 -15.65 28.29
C PHE A 383 -15.13 -14.48 27.66
N ARG A 384 -16.22 -14.77 26.95
CA ARG A 384 -17.03 -13.75 26.26
C ARG A 384 -17.67 -12.74 27.20
N GLU A 385 -18.20 -13.22 28.32
CA GLU A 385 -18.85 -12.38 29.33
C GLU A 385 -17.84 -11.46 30.03
N GLU A 386 -16.72 -12.01 30.50
CA GLU A 386 -15.71 -11.24 31.22
C GLU A 386 -14.98 -10.25 30.31
N THR A 387 -14.68 -10.61 29.06
CA THR A 387 -14.06 -9.70 28.10
C THR A 387 -14.99 -8.56 27.70
N GLY A 388 -16.29 -8.83 27.52
CA GLY A 388 -17.30 -7.77 27.30
C GLY A 388 -17.30 -6.74 28.42
N LYS A 389 -17.34 -7.19 29.68
CA LYS A 389 -17.25 -6.30 30.86
C LYS A 389 -15.94 -5.50 30.92
N LEU A 390 -14.83 -6.10 30.49
CA LEU A 390 -13.54 -5.41 30.42
C LEU A 390 -13.53 -4.33 29.33
N LEU A 391 -14.07 -4.61 28.15
CA LEU A 391 -14.18 -3.63 27.07
C LEU A 391 -15.08 -2.45 27.47
N GLU A 392 -16.22 -2.71 28.11
CA GLU A 392 -17.08 -1.64 28.67
C GLU A 392 -16.36 -0.78 29.70
N LYS A 393 -15.47 -1.38 30.50
CA LYS A 393 -14.63 -0.66 31.45
C LYS A 393 -13.57 0.17 30.73
N TYR A 394 -12.89 -0.39 29.72
CA TYR A 394 -11.84 0.30 28.97
C TYR A 394 -12.38 1.44 28.10
N ALA A 395 -13.59 1.29 27.57
CA ALA A 395 -14.29 2.33 26.80
C ALA A 395 -14.63 3.59 27.63
N LYS A 396 -14.48 3.55 28.96
CA LYS A 396 -14.68 4.71 29.86
C LYS A 396 -13.37 5.45 30.19
N LEU A 397 -12.22 4.97 29.70
CA LEU A 397 -10.93 5.63 29.94
C LEU A 397 -10.84 6.95 29.16
N ALA A 398 -9.97 7.86 29.61
CA ALA A 398 -9.82 9.16 28.95
C ALA A 398 -9.21 9.02 27.55
N HIS A 399 -10.00 9.30 26.51
CA HIS A 399 -9.67 8.98 25.12
C HIS A 399 -8.37 9.63 24.60
N HIS A 400 -8.09 10.87 25.02
CA HIS A 400 -6.90 11.62 24.59
C HIS A 400 -5.58 11.04 25.16
N VAL A 401 -5.66 10.17 26.17
CA VAL A 401 -4.48 9.55 26.82
C VAL A 401 -4.22 8.15 26.26
N THR A 402 -5.20 7.54 25.58
CA THR A 402 -5.12 6.17 25.04
C THR A 402 -4.71 6.13 23.57
N GLN A 403 -4.37 7.28 22.96
CA GLN A 403 -3.84 7.38 21.60
C GLN A 403 -2.29 7.41 21.63
N LYS A 404 -1.66 6.71 20.67
CA LYS A 404 -0.19 6.58 20.52
C LYS A 404 0.41 7.65 19.62
#